data_AF-A0A1M6FQ60-F1
#
_entry.id   AF-A0A1M6FQ60-F1
#
_cell.length_a   1.000
_cell.length_b   1.000
_cell.length_c   1.000
_cell.angle_alpha   90.00
_cell.angle_beta   90.00
_cell.angle_gamma   90.00
#
_symmetry.space_group_name_H-M   'P 1'
#
loop_
_entity.id
_entity.type
_entity.pdbx_description
1 polymer ?
#
loop_
_entity_poly.entity_id
_entity_poly.type
_entity_poly.pdbx_seq_one_letter_code
_entity_poly.pdbx_strand_id
1 'polypeptide(L)'
;MGVTVGTVSKWENGNCIPDINMIMDLADFFNLSMDTLVGYDLSSKKVDDILTSIQEELSNHNNEVALDMAEKAARRYPLNVKLMQKCALIYKIMYMDDKDDLYRLNAIEYLEKALEVVKNSPDNRREESEIILEMANLQKDDEKALWLLQSINVKGVFNDLVGDRLYSLGRKDEALDYYDKAINLGVFDIYSAVAQLNAHLIKMKKYGDSIELLSWLVSIIKGMIKGNSVCYFHRTLAMMHLQTALDYCLLKDRENMISSLEQAKQYAKLFDSNPVFEIYTGTKFVYGPMSDKPVAYDDIGGVSILNGLQTIIMSYVQSDNMDFDKSEKESISKMLDYFK
;
A
#
# COMPACT_ATOMS: atom_id res chain seq x y z
N MET A 1 -2.61 -35.02 -33.46
CA MET A 1 -2.00 -34.01 -34.32
C MET A 1 -1.72 -34.46 -35.77
N GLY A 2 -1.77 -35.75 -36.15
CA GLY A 2 -1.77 -36.14 -37.58
C GLY A 2 -0.50 -35.83 -38.38
N VAL A 3 0.62 -35.56 -37.69
CA VAL A 3 1.91 -35.19 -38.29
C VAL A 3 2.79 -36.43 -38.47
N THR A 4 3.45 -36.58 -39.61
CA THR A 4 4.43 -37.66 -39.82
C THR A 4 5.79 -37.30 -39.23
N VAL A 5 6.58 -38.30 -38.83
CA VAL A 5 7.98 -38.10 -38.35
C VAL A 5 8.82 -37.33 -39.38
N GLY A 6 8.60 -37.59 -40.68
CA GLY A 6 9.28 -36.87 -41.76
C GLY A 6 8.90 -35.39 -41.84
N THR A 7 7.68 -35.02 -41.45
CA THR A 7 7.24 -33.62 -41.37
C THR A 7 7.87 -32.91 -40.18
N VAL A 8 7.91 -33.55 -39.00
CA VAL A 8 8.59 -33.00 -37.81
C VAL A 8 10.07 -32.79 -38.08
N SER A 9 10.74 -33.77 -38.70
CA SER A 9 12.16 -33.62 -39.08
C SER A 9 12.41 -32.48 -40.06
N LYS A 10 11.45 -32.15 -40.94
CA LYS A 10 11.55 -30.97 -41.81
C LYS A 10 11.40 -29.67 -41.04
N TRP A 11 10.56 -29.64 -40.00
CA TRP A 11 10.44 -28.49 -39.09
C TRP A 11 11.72 -28.27 -38.29
N GLU A 12 12.27 -29.34 -37.70
CA GLU A 12 13.51 -29.30 -36.90
C GLU A 12 14.72 -28.84 -37.73
N ASN A 13 14.77 -29.21 -39.01
CA ASN A 13 15.85 -28.83 -39.92
C ASN A 13 15.59 -27.51 -40.70
N GLY A 14 14.49 -26.79 -40.40
CA GLY A 14 14.17 -25.51 -41.04
C GLY A 14 13.76 -25.60 -42.52
N ASN A 15 13.47 -26.80 -43.03
CA ASN A 15 13.09 -27.03 -44.43
C ASN A 15 11.62 -26.67 -44.70
N CYS A 16 10.78 -26.65 -43.67
CA CYS A 16 9.45 -26.04 -43.69
C CYS A 16 9.04 -25.61 -42.28
N ILE A 17 8.00 -24.79 -42.16
CA ILE A 17 7.45 -24.33 -40.88
C ILE A 17 6.02 -24.87 -40.77
N PRO A 18 5.55 -25.27 -39.56
CA PRO A 18 4.15 -25.59 -39.35
C PRO A 18 3.23 -24.40 -39.72
N ASP A 19 2.04 -24.69 -40.22
CA ASP A 19 1.03 -23.64 -40.42
C ASP A 19 0.49 -23.13 -39.08
N ILE A 20 -0.22 -22.00 -39.11
CA ILE A 20 -0.70 -21.33 -37.89
C ILE A 20 -1.66 -22.21 -37.06
N ASN A 21 -2.46 -23.06 -37.72
CA ASN A 21 -3.38 -23.95 -37.01
C ASN A 21 -2.60 -25.05 -36.29
N MET A 22 -1.56 -25.59 -36.93
CA MET A 22 -0.65 -26.55 -36.32
C MET A 22 0.14 -25.94 -35.16
N ILE A 23 0.55 -24.68 -35.25
CA ILE A 23 1.19 -23.95 -34.14
C ILE A 23 0.21 -23.80 -32.96
N MET A 24 -1.05 -23.45 -33.21
CA MET A 24 -2.09 -23.39 -32.17
C MET A 24 -2.31 -24.76 -31.51
N ASP A 25 -2.46 -25.82 -32.31
CA ASP A 25 -2.67 -27.18 -31.81
C ASP A 25 -1.46 -27.68 -30.98
N LEU A 26 -0.24 -27.33 -31.39
CA LEU A 26 0.98 -27.67 -30.66
C LEU A 26 1.09 -26.88 -29.34
N ALA A 27 0.70 -25.60 -29.34
CA ALA A 27 0.69 -24.76 -28.15
C ALA A 27 -0.27 -25.33 -27.10
N ASP A 28 -1.48 -25.69 -27.51
CA ASP A 28 -2.47 -26.36 -26.66
C ASP A 28 -1.99 -27.74 -26.20
N PHE A 29 -1.39 -28.54 -27.09
CA PHE A 29 -0.90 -29.88 -26.77
C PHE A 29 0.24 -29.86 -25.72
N PHE A 30 1.19 -28.94 -25.87
CA PHE A 30 2.32 -28.81 -24.94
C PHE A 30 2.01 -27.93 -23.73
N ASN A 31 0.80 -27.37 -23.66
CA ASN A 31 0.40 -26.39 -22.65
C ASN A 31 1.40 -25.21 -22.56
N LEU A 32 1.83 -24.73 -23.72
CA LEU A 32 2.72 -23.58 -23.90
C LEU A 32 1.95 -22.45 -24.59
N SER A 33 2.37 -21.20 -24.42
CA SER A 33 1.85 -20.11 -25.26
C SER A 33 2.39 -20.25 -26.69
N MET A 34 1.62 -19.76 -27.67
CA MET A 34 2.08 -19.67 -29.07
C MET A 34 3.41 -18.92 -29.18
N ASP A 35 3.59 -17.85 -28.38
CA ASP A 35 4.82 -17.07 -28.30
C ASP A 35 6.02 -17.93 -27.88
N THR A 36 5.88 -18.76 -26.85
CA THR A 36 6.92 -19.69 -26.41
C THR A 36 7.25 -20.70 -27.49
N LEU A 37 6.23 -21.20 -28.19
CA LEU A 37 6.38 -22.21 -29.24
C LEU A 37 7.13 -21.69 -30.47
N VAL A 38 6.93 -20.43 -30.85
CA VAL A 38 7.64 -19.79 -31.97
C VAL A 38 8.93 -19.06 -31.56
N GLY A 39 9.32 -19.16 -30.28
CA GLY A 39 10.53 -18.52 -29.75
C GLY A 39 10.43 -17.00 -29.59
N TYR A 40 9.21 -16.47 -29.44
CA TYR A 40 8.92 -15.06 -29.20
C TYR A 40 9.18 -14.60 -27.74
N ASP A 41 9.90 -15.39 -26.94
CA ASP A 41 10.38 -15.02 -25.59
C ASP A 41 11.49 -13.94 -25.63
N LEU A 42 12.07 -13.67 -26.81
CA LEU A 42 13.05 -12.59 -27.02
C LEU A 42 12.44 -11.17 -27.01
N SER A 43 11.11 -11.04 -27.08
CA SER A 43 10.44 -9.74 -27.12
C SER A 43 10.40 -9.05 -25.76
N SER A 44 10.18 -9.79 -24.67
CA SER A 44 10.10 -9.28 -23.29
C SER A 44 11.42 -8.64 -22.86
N LYS A 45 12.53 -9.37 -22.99
CA LYS A 45 13.89 -8.87 -22.72
C LYS A 45 14.23 -7.64 -23.56
N LYS A 46 13.87 -7.64 -24.84
CA LYS A 46 14.06 -6.46 -25.71
C LYS A 46 13.24 -5.27 -25.25
N VAL A 47 12.01 -5.48 -24.77
CA VAL A 47 11.20 -4.38 -24.24
C VAL A 47 11.80 -3.85 -22.95
N ASP A 48 12.25 -4.71 -22.03
CA ASP A 48 12.90 -4.26 -20.79
C ASP A 48 14.21 -3.50 -21.06
N ASP A 49 15.02 -3.95 -22.04
CA ASP A 49 16.21 -3.24 -22.51
C ASP A 49 15.85 -1.85 -23.07
N ILE A 50 14.80 -1.77 -23.91
CA ILE A 50 14.29 -0.50 -24.46
C ILE A 50 13.80 0.41 -23.34
N LEU A 51 13.03 -0.10 -22.39
CA LEU A 51 12.53 0.65 -21.24
C LEU A 51 13.69 1.21 -20.39
N THR A 52 14.76 0.43 -20.24
CA THR A 52 15.97 0.86 -19.54
C THR A 52 16.66 2.00 -20.29
N SER A 53 16.86 1.89 -21.61
CA SER A 53 17.45 2.98 -22.39
C SER A 53 16.58 4.24 -22.39
N ILE A 54 15.25 4.12 -22.47
CA ILE A 54 14.33 5.27 -22.31
C ILE A 54 14.53 5.93 -20.94
N GLN A 55 14.67 5.14 -19.88
CA GLN A 55 14.88 5.66 -18.52
C GLN A 55 16.23 6.37 -18.38
N GLU A 56 17.28 5.89 -19.05
CA GLU A 56 18.60 6.54 -19.09
C GLU A 56 18.52 7.90 -19.77
N GLU A 57 17.86 8.00 -20.92
CA GLU A 57 17.67 9.28 -21.63
C GLU A 57 16.87 10.29 -20.80
N LEU A 58 15.81 9.84 -20.11
CA LEU A 58 15.06 10.70 -19.18
C LEU A 58 15.92 11.19 -18.02
N SER A 59 16.77 10.33 -17.48
CA SER A 59 17.69 10.70 -16.39
C SER A 59 18.74 11.73 -16.84
N ASN A 60 19.05 11.75 -18.13
CA ASN A 60 19.93 12.75 -18.75
C ASN A 60 19.19 14.00 -19.27
N HIS A 61 17.89 14.14 -18.96
CA HIS A 61 17.02 15.23 -19.43
C HIS A 61 16.85 15.31 -20.96
N ASN A 62 17.09 14.21 -21.69
CA ASN A 62 16.92 14.13 -23.14
C ASN A 62 15.47 13.71 -23.51
N ASN A 63 14.49 14.53 -23.11
CA ASN A 63 13.07 14.19 -23.21
C ASN A 63 12.60 13.89 -24.65
N GLU A 64 13.06 14.64 -25.64
CA GLU A 64 12.70 14.43 -27.05
C GLU A 64 13.22 13.09 -27.60
N VAL A 65 14.45 12.72 -27.24
CA VAL A 65 15.06 11.44 -27.63
C VAL A 65 14.32 10.29 -26.97
N ALA A 66 14.04 10.41 -25.66
CA ALA A 66 13.25 9.44 -24.92
C ALA A 66 11.85 9.25 -25.53
N LEU A 67 11.20 10.34 -25.94
CA LEU A 67 9.88 10.30 -26.57
C LEU A 67 9.92 9.54 -27.90
N ASP A 68 10.83 9.89 -28.80
CA ASP A 68 10.97 9.21 -30.10
C ASP A 68 11.24 7.71 -29.94
N MET A 69 12.09 7.33 -28.98
CA MET A 69 12.34 5.94 -28.63
C MET A 69 11.08 5.23 -28.13
N ALA A 70 10.37 5.85 -27.18
CA ALA A 70 9.15 5.30 -26.59
C ALA A 70 8.04 5.12 -27.63
N GLU A 71 7.81 6.10 -28.51
CA GLU A 71 6.78 6.01 -29.56
C GLU A 71 7.11 4.96 -30.63
N LYS A 72 8.39 4.85 -31.02
CA LYS A 72 8.83 3.78 -31.93
C LYS A 72 8.62 2.42 -31.30
N ALA A 73 8.92 2.28 -30.01
CA ALA A 73 8.72 1.04 -29.27
C ALA A 73 7.22 0.71 -29.11
N ALA A 74 6.38 1.68 -28.75
CA ALA A 74 4.94 1.50 -28.61
C ALA A 74 4.27 1.13 -29.95
N ARG A 75 4.73 1.70 -31.08
CA ARG A 75 4.28 1.27 -32.42
C ARG A 75 4.68 -0.16 -32.76
N ARG A 76 5.87 -0.59 -32.31
CA ARG A 76 6.37 -1.95 -32.54
C ARG A 76 5.70 -2.98 -31.63
N TYR A 77 5.31 -2.58 -30.43
CA TYR A 77 4.71 -3.42 -29.41
C TYR A 77 3.37 -2.82 -28.91
N PRO A 78 2.33 -2.80 -29.76
CA PRO A 78 1.10 -2.04 -29.52
C PRO A 78 0.19 -2.60 -28.42
N LEU A 79 0.53 -3.74 -27.80
CA LEU A 79 -0.18 -4.30 -26.64
C LEU A 79 0.64 -4.20 -25.34
N ASN A 80 1.83 -3.60 -25.39
CA ASN A 80 2.67 -3.48 -24.21
C ASN A 80 2.29 -2.23 -23.40
N VAL A 81 1.58 -2.44 -22.30
CA VAL A 81 1.06 -1.38 -21.43
C VAL A 81 2.17 -0.51 -20.83
N LYS A 82 3.29 -1.12 -20.41
CA LYS A 82 4.45 -0.39 -19.86
C LYS A 82 5.01 0.64 -20.85
N LEU A 83 5.10 0.30 -22.13
CA LEU A 83 5.55 1.24 -23.17
C LEU A 83 4.56 2.39 -23.39
N MET A 84 3.25 2.12 -23.33
CA MET A 84 2.23 3.17 -23.41
C MET A 84 2.30 4.11 -22.20
N GLN A 85 2.40 3.55 -20.99
CA GLN A 85 2.59 4.33 -19.76
C GLN A 85 3.88 5.17 -19.80
N LYS A 86 4.97 4.64 -20.38
CA LYS A 86 6.18 5.44 -20.61
C LYS A 86 5.96 6.59 -21.58
N CYS A 87 5.26 6.37 -22.70
CA CYS A 87 4.89 7.47 -23.61
C CYS A 87 4.10 8.54 -22.87
N ALA A 88 3.06 8.13 -22.11
CA ALA A 88 2.25 9.05 -21.32
C ALA A 88 3.04 9.82 -20.26
N LEU A 89 3.97 9.17 -19.57
CA LEU A 89 4.85 9.80 -18.60
C LEU A 89 5.73 10.88 -19.25
N ILE A 90 6.34 10.59 -20.40
CA ILE A 90 7.21 11.54 -21.10
C ILE A 90 6.40 12.74 -21.57
N TYR A 91 5.22 12.51 -22.15
CA TYR A 91 4.29 13.57 -22.51
C TYR A 91 3.85 14.42 -21.31
N LYS A 92 3.60 13.79 -20.15
CA LYS A 92 3.29 14.51 -18.90
C LYS A 92 4.46 15.39 -18.45
N ILE A 93 5.70 14.90 -18.53
CA ILE A 93 6.92 15.69 -18.21
C ILE A 93 7.02 16.90 -19.13
N MET A 94 6.88 16.71 -20.45
CA MET A 94 6.92 17.82 -21.41
C MET A 94 5.78 18.83 -21.18
N TYR A 95 4.58 18.37 -20.83
CA TYR A 95 3.49 19.25 -20.41
C TYR A 95 3.84 20.05 -19.15
N MET A 96 4.55 19.46 -18.19
CA MET A 96 4.95 20.16 -16.97
C MET A 96 5.91 21.31 -17.27
N ASP A 97 6.83 21.13 -18.21
CA ASP A 97 7.83 22.10 -18.62
C ASP A 97 7.23 23.21 -19.50
N ASP A 98 6.54 22.84 -20.58
CA ASP A 98 6.13 23.79 -21.63
C ASP A 98 4.68 24.30 -21.47
N LYS A 99 3.86 23.60 -20.67
CA LYS A 99 2.42 23.86 -20.52
C LYS A 99 1.60 23.78 -21.83
N ASP A 100 2.15 23.15 -22.88
CA ASP A 100 1.41 22.89 -24.12
C ASP A 100 0.37 21.79 -23.90
N ASP A 101 -0.91 22.12 -24.15
CA ASP A 101 -2.02 21.20 -23.97
C ASP A 101 -1.96 19.99 -24.89
N LEU A 102 -1.25 20.08 -26.02
CA LEU A 102 -1.08 18.95 -26.94
C LEU A 102 -0.36 17.78 -26.25
N TYR A 103 0.68 18.07 -25.45
CA TYR A 103 1.37 17.04 -24.69
C TYR A 103 0.44 16.39 -23.65
N ARG A 104 -0.40 17.17 -22.97
CA ARG A 104 -1.39 16.65 -22.03
C ARG A 104 -2.40 15.72 -22.72
N LEU A 105 -2.91 16.13 -23.90
CA LEU A 105 -3.85 15.33 -24.68
C LEU A 105 -3.22 14.03 -25.19
N ASN A 106 -1.98 14.09 -25.69
CA ASN A 106 -1.24 12.90 -26.12
C ASN A 106 -0.99 11.94 -24.94
N ALA A 107 -0.64 12.46 -23.76
CA ALA A 107 -0.51 11.63 -22.57
C ALA A 107 -1.81 10.87 -22.25
N ILE A 108 -2.96 11.57 -22.28
CA ILE A 108 -4.27 10.96 -22.07
C ILE A 108 -4.56 9.91 -23.14
N GLU A 109 -4.27 10.15 -24.42
CA GLU A 109 -4.52 9.19 -25.50
C GLU A 109 -3.74 7.87 -25.28
N TYR A 110 -2.48 7.95 -24.85
CA TYR A 110 -1.70 6.76 -24.51
C TYR A 110 -2.24 6.02 -23.28
N LEU A 111 -2.73 6.75 -22.28
CA LEU A 111 -3.36 6.14 -21.10
C LEU A 111 -4.69 5.47 -21.44
N GLU A 112 -5.51 6.06 -22.31
CA GLU A 112 -6.75 5.45 -22.80
C GLU A 112 -6.48 4.15 -23.54
N LYS A 113 -5.47 4.13 -24.42
CA LYS A 113 -5.01 2.89 -25.10
C LYS A 113 -4.53 1.83 -24.09
N ALA A 114 -3.78 2.25 -23.08
CA ALA A 114 -3.31 1.36 -22.02
C ALA A 114 -4.48 0.76 -21.23
N LEU A 115 -5.48 1.58 -20.89
CA LEU A 115 -6.67 1.18 -20.17
C LEU A 115 -7.48 0.12 -20.94
N GLU A 116 -7.63 0.29 -22.25
CA GLU A 116 -8.31 -0.67 -23.13
C GLU A 116 -7.68 -2.07 -23.10
N VAL A 117 -6.35 -2.15 -22.94
CA VAL A 117 -5.63 -3.42 -22.84
C VAL A 117 -5.87 -4.11 -21.48
N VAL A 118 -5.96 -3.34 -20.39
CA VAL A 118 -5.99 -3.90 -19.03
C VAL A 118 -7.39 -4.17 -18.47
N LYS A 119 -8.42 -3.42 -18.91
CA LYS A 119 -9.76 -3.36 -18.27
C LYS A 119 -10.56 -4.67 -18.20
N ASN A 120 -10.16 -5.72 -18.92
CA ASN A 120 -10.92 -6.97 -19.02
C ASN A 120 -10.38 -8.10 -18.12
N SER A 121 -9.39 -7.84 -17.25
CA SER A 121 -8.82 -8.86 -16.35
C SER A 121 -8.84 -8.42 -14.90
N PRO A 122 -9.39 -9.24 -13.98
CA PRO A 122 -9.30 -8.99 -12.54
C PRO A 122 -7.87 -8.88 -12.01
N ASP A 123 -6.90 -9.51 -12.68
CA ASP A 123 -5.49 -9.49 -12.29
C ASP A 123 -4.83 -8.13 -12.54
N ASN A 124 -5.42 -7.31 -13.42
CA ASN A 124 -4.85 -6.03 -13.83
C ASN A 124 -5.40 -4.83 -13.03
N ARG A 125 -6.24 -5.04 -12.01
CA ARG A 125 -6.88 -3.94 -11.26
C ARG A 125 -5.90 -2.91 -10.72
N ARG A 126 -4.70 -3.35 -10.32
CA ARG A 126 -3.65 -2.43 -9.85
C ARG A 126 -3.18 -1.51 -10.98
N GLU A 127 -2.83 -2.09 -12.13
CA GLU A 127 -2.36 -1.33 -13.29
C GLU A 127 -3.47 -0.44 -13.85
N GLU A 128 -4.71 -0.92 -13.87
CA GLU A 128 -5.91 -0.14 -14.20
C GLU A 128 -6.06 1.08 -13.28
N SER A 129 -5.93 0.89 -11.96
CA SER A 129 -6.02 1.98 -10.98
C SER A 129 -4.90 3.01 -11.15
N GLU A 130 -3.68 2.56 -11.44
CA GLU A 130 -2.52 3.43 -11.72
C GLU A 130 -2.76 4.27 -12.99
N ILE A 131 -3.32 3.68 -14.06
CA ILE A 131 -3.66 4.40 -15.30
C ILE A 131 -4.76 5.44 -15.06
N ILE A 132 -5.83 5.06 -14.36
CA ILE A 132 -6.96 5.97 -14.06
C ILE A 132 -6.49 7.15 -13.19
N LEU A 133 -5.61 6.90 -12.22
CA LEU A 133 -5.01 7.96 -11.39
C LEU A 133 -4.25 8.97 -12.24
N GLU A 134 -3.41 8.51 -13.16
CA GLU A 134 -2.66 9.39 -14.05
C GLU A 134 -3.58 10.17 -15.00
N MET A 135 -4.63 9.52 -15.51
CA MET A 135 -5.65 10.20 -16.32
C MET A 135 -6.36 11.29 -15.54
N ALA A 136 -6.69 11.05 -14.26
CA ALA A 136 -7.33 12.02 -13.39
C ALA A 136 -6.44 13.24 -13.15
N ASN A 137 -5.15 13.03 -12.87
CA ASN A 137 -4.17 14.09 -12.65
C ASN A 137 -3.94 14.98 -13.89
N LEU A 138 -4.24 14.47 -15.09
CA LEU A 138 -4.13 15.20 -16.36
C LEU A 138 -5.46 15.86 -16.80
N GLN A 139 -6.56 15.64 -16.08
CA GLN A 139 -7.83 16.32 -16.42
C GLN A 139 -7.80 17.79 -15.98
N LYS A 140 -8.27 18.68 -16.85
CA LYS A 140 -8.54 20.09 -16.53
C LYS A 140 -9.94 20.32 -15.98
N ASP A 141 -10.86 19.39 -16.26
CA ASP A 141 -12.22 19.40 -15.74
C ASP A 141 -12.22 18.68 -14.40
N ASP A 142 -12.42 19.44 -13.32
CA ASP A 142 -12.39 18.89 -11.96
C ASP A 142 -13.55 17.93 -11.68
N GLU A 143 -14.70 18.03 -12.35
CA GLU A 143 -15.79 17.04 -12.20
C GLU A 143 -15.39 15.71 -12.83
N LYS A 144 -14.76 15.75 -14.01
CA LYS A 144 -14.24 14.53 -14.65
C LYS A 144 -13.10 13.91 -13.84
N ALA A 145 -12.19 14.74 -13.32
CA ALA A 145 -11.10 14.29 -12.45
C ALA A 145 -11.65 13.63 -11.17
N LEU A 146 -12.65 14.27 -10.54
CA LEU A 146 -13.32 13.75 -9.35
C LEU A 146 -13.95 12.38 -9.61
N TRP A 147 -14.69 12.23 -10.71
CA TRP A 147 -15.31 10.95 -11.09
C TRP A 147 -14.26 9.84 -11.26
N LEU A 148 -13.15 10.12 -11.95
CA LEU A 148 -12.06 9.17 -12.14
C LEU A 148 -11.47 8.74 -10.80
N LEU A 149 -11.10 9.70 -9.93
CA LEU A 149 -10.52 9.43 -8.61
C LEU A 149 -11.47 8.61 -7.74
N GLN A 150 -12.77 8.96 -7.70
CA GLN A 150 -13.75 8.23 -6.92
C GLN A 150 -13.92 6.78 -7.38
N SER A 151 -13.76 6.49 -8.68
CA SER A 151 -13.87 5.12 -9.19
C SER A 151 -12.76 4.18 -8.69
N ILE A 152 -11.61 4.75 -8.30
CA ILE A 152 -10.44 4.00 -7.79
C ILE A 152 -10.15 4.24 -6.30
N ASN A 153 -10.94 5.08 -5.61
CA ASN A 153 -10.70 5.45 -4.21
C ASN A 153 -11.13 4.37 -3.20
N VAL A 154 -10.61 3.16 -3.39
CA VAL A 154 -10.86 2.02 -2.50
C VAL A 154 -10.18 2.27 -1.16
N LYS A 155 -10.92 2.08 -0.05
CA LYS A 155 -10.46 2.35 1.33
C LYS A 155 -9.99 3.80 1.60
N GLY A 156 -10.26 4.74 0.70
CA GLY A 156 -9.88 6.14 0.91
C GLY A 156 -8.42 6.47 0.62
N VAL A 157 -7.71 5.61 -0.14
CA VAL A 157 -6.28 5.80 -0.49
C VAL A 157 -6.01 7.13 -1.21
N PHE A 158 -6.99 7.66 -1.95
CA PHE A 158 -6.91 8.92 -2.70
C PHE A 158 -7.82 10.00 -2.12
N ASN A 159 -8.15 9.93 -0.83
CA ASN A 159 -9.01 10.93 -0.18
C ASN A 159 -8.43 12.35 -0.27
N ASP A 160 -7.11 12.50 -0.20
CA ASP A 160 -6.42 13.78 -0.38
C ASP A 160 -6.67 14.37 -1.78
N LEU A 161 -6.53 13.56 -2.83
CA LEU A 161 -6.77 13.99 -4.22
C LEU A 161 -8.24 14.27 -4.49
N VAL A 162 -9.15 13.45 -3.95
CA VAL A 162 -10.60 13.70 -4.04
C VAL A 162 -10.95 15.01 -3.35
N GLY A 163 -10.41 15.26 -2.16
CA GLY A 163 -10.58 16.52 -1.44
C GLY A 163 -10.10 17.73 -2.25
N ASP A 164 -8.95 17.62 -2.92
CA ASP A 164 -8.39 18.67 -3.78
C ASP A 164 -9.31 19.02 -4.97
N ARG A 165 -9.90 18.01 -5.62
CA ARG A 165 -10.88 18.25 -6.70
C ARG A 165 -12.16 18.91 -6.18
N LEU A 166 -12.70 18.41 -5.06
CA LEU A 166 -13.88 19.00 -4.42
C LEU A 166 -13.64 20.46 -4.02
N TYR A 167 -12.46 20.77 -3.49
CA TYR A 167 -12.09 22.12 -3.10
C TYR A 167 -12.05 23.05 -4.33
N SER A 168 -11.47 22.59 -5.43
CA SER A 168 -11.38 23.32 -6.70
C SER A 168 -12.76 23.61 -7.30
N LEU A 169 -13.72 22.69 -7.12
CA LEU A 169 -15.13 22.87 -7.48
C LEU A 169 -15.92 23.79 -6.53
N GLY A 170 -15.30 24.29 -5.45
CA GLY A 170 -15.96 25.11 -4.43
C GLY A 170 -16.77 24.31 -3.40
N ARG A 171 -16.73 22.97 -3.43
CA ARG A 171 -17.40 22.06 -2.49
C ARG A 171 -16.56 21.86 -1.23
N LYS A 172 -16.31 22.98 -0.52
CA LYS A 172 -15.30 23.06 0.55
C LYS A 172 -15.60 22.16 1.76
N ASP A 173 -16.86 22.08 2.19
CA ASP A 173 -17.23 21.26 3.34
C ASP A 173 -17.03 19.76 3.05
N GLU A 174 -17.32 19.33 1.82
CA GLU A 174 -17.04 17.97 1.37
C GLU A 174 -15.54 17.71 1.27
N ALA A 175 -14.76 18.67 0.75
CA ALA A 175 -13.31 18.56 0.69
C ALA A 175 -12.69 18.34 2.07
N LEU A 176 -13.16 19.07 3.09
CA LEU A 176 -12.68 18.95 4.46
C LEU A 176 -12.92 17.57 5.08
N ASP A 177 -14.07 16.94 4.80
CA ASP A 177 -14.38 15.56 5.21
C ASP A 177 -13.37 14.57 4.61
N TYR A 178 -13.06 14.71 3.32
CA TYR A 178 -12.07 13.86 2.66
C TYR A 178 -10.66 14.07 3.23
N TYR A 179 -10.24 15.32 3.48
CA TYR A 179 -8.93 15.60 4.08
C TYR A 179 -8.79 15.01 5.49
N ASP A 180 -9.83 15.11 6.33
CA ASP A 180 -9.74 14.51 7.66
C ASP A 180 -9.68 12.99 7.63
N LYS A 181 -10.42 12.35 6.70
CA LYS A 181 -10.39 10.90 6.52
C LYS A 181 -9.00 10.47 6.06
N ALA A 182 -8.38 11.19 5.13
CA ALA A 182 -7.01 10.91 4.68
C ALA A 182 -6.02 10.92 5.86
N ILE A 183 -6.08 11.94 6.71
CA ILE A 183 -5.18 12.07 7.88
C ILE A 183 -5.47 10.99 8.92
N ASN A 184 -6.73 10.84 9.35
CA ASN A 184 -7.08 9.94 10.44
C ASN A 184 -6.90 8.48 10.05
N LEU A 185 -7.39 8.05 8.88
CA LEU A 185 -7.19 6.68 8.39
C LEU A 185 -5.70 6.39 8.14
N GLY A 186 -4.94 7.36 7.62
CA GLY A 186 -3.50 7.22 7.44
C GLY A 186 -2.75 6.94 8.75
N VAL A 187 -3.16 7.51 9.88
CA VAL A 187 -2.59 7.18 11.20
C VAL A 187 -2.88 5.72 11.58
N PHE A 188 -4.06 5.19 11.24
CA PHE A 188 -4.37 3.76 11.48
C PHE A 188 -3.59 2.83 10.54
N ASP A 189 -3.34 3.22 9.30
CA ASP A 189 -2.50 2.45 8.38
C ASP A 189 -1.04 2.40 8.89
N ILE A 190 -0.52 3.53 9.37
CA ILE A 190 0.79 3.60 10.03
C ILE A 190 0.82 2.69 11.26
N TYR A 191 -0.21 2.77 12.12
CA TYR A 191 -0.34 1.89 13.29
C TYR A 191 -0.30 0.41 12.91
N SER A 192 -1.07 0.01 11.88
CA SER A 192 -1.12 -1.37 11.41
C SER A 192 0.24 -1.84 10.88
N ALA A 193 0.94 -1.02 10.10
CA ALA A 193 2.28 -1.35 9.61
C ALA A 193 3.29 -1.49 10.76
N VAL A 194 3.26 -0.57 11.73
CA VAL A 194 4.09 -0.64 12.94
C VAL A 194 3.81 -1.91 13.73
N ALA A 195 2.54 -2.27 13.97
CA ALA A 195 2.18 -3.47 14.71
C ALA A 195 2.76 -4.74 14.06
N GLN A 196 2.70 -4.84 12.73
CA GLN A 196 3.27 -5.97 12.00
C GLN A 196 4.79 -5.98 12.07
N LEU A 197 5.47 -4.86 11.81
CA LEU A 197 6.93 -4.78 11.90
C LEU A 197 7.41 -5.10 13.32
N ASN A 198 6.74 -4.56 14.33
CA ASN A 198 7.04 -4.79 15.73
C ASN A 198 6.98 -6.28 16.10
N ALA A 199 5.94 -6.99 15.65
CA ALA A 199 5.83 -8.43 15.86
C ALA A 199 7.02 -9.22 15.27
N HIS A 200 7.58 -8.78 14.13
CA HIS A 200 8.78 -9.38 13.55
C HIS A 200 10.05 -9.02 14.33
N LEU A 201 10.19 -7.77 14.78
CA LEU A 201 11.34 -7.33 15.58
C LEU A 201 11.46 -8.12 16.88
N ILE A 202 10.34 -8.38 17.57
CA ILE A 202 10.33 -9.18 18.80
C ILE A 202 10.78 -10.63 18.52
N LYS A 203 10.29 -11.26 17.44
CA LYS A 203 10.73 -12.61 17.03
C LYS A 203 12.22 -12.66 16.70
N MET A 204 12.74 -11.59 16.11
CA MET A 204 14.17 -11.42 15.83
C MET A 204 14.99 -11.02 17.07
N LYS A 205 14.35 -10.90 18.25
CA LYS A 205 14.94 -10.42 19.51
C LYS A 205 15.59 -9.03 19.40
N LYS A 206 15.08 -8.20 18.47
CA LYS A 206 15.50 -6.81 18.24
C LYS A 206 14.69 -5.84 19.10
N TYR A 207 14.77 -6.01 20.41
CA TYR A 207 13.95 -5.25 21.37
C TYR A 207 14.28 -3.75 21.40
N GLY A 208 15.54 -3.37 21.14
CA GLY A 208 15.93 -1.95 21.01
C GLY A 208 15.23 -1.26 19.83
N ASP A 209 15.28 -1.87 18.65
CA ASP A 209 14.60 -1.38 17.44
C ASP A 209 13.07 -1.30 17.66
N SER A 210 12.50 -2.27 18.38
CA SER A 210 11.09 -2.31 18.78
C SER A 210 10.71 -1.09 19.63
N ILE A 211 11.51 -0.79 20.66
CA ILE A 211 11.30 0.37 21.53
C ILE A 211 11.38 1.69 20.74
N GLU A 212 12.35 1.83 19.83
CA GLU A 212 12.49 3.02 18.98
C GLU A 212 11.27 3.22 18.08
N LEU A 213 10.82 2.14 17.41
CA LEU A 213 9.65 2.15 16.54
C LEU A 213 8.36 2.55 17.29
N LEU A 214 8.14 1.96 18.48
CA LEU A 214 6.97 2.26 19.31
C LEU A 214 7.01 3.68 19.86
N SER A 215 8.18 4.20 20.24
CA SER A 215 8.35 5.58 20.71
C SER A 215 8.01 6.60 19.61
N TRP A 216 8.43 6.33 18.37
CA TRP A 216 8.07 7.13 17.21
C TRP A 216 6.54 7.15 16.99
N LEU A 217 5.90 5.98 17.01
CA LEU A 217 4.44 5.87 16.84
C LEU A 217 3.68 6.57 17.98
N VAL A 218 4.11 6.42 19.23
CA VAL A 218 3.52 7.10 20.39
C VAL A 218 3.53 8.62 20.20
N SER A 219 4.60 9.17 19.61
CA SER A 219 4.71 10.61 19.33
C SER A 219 3.68 11.07 18.29
N ILE A 220 3.45 10.29 17.24
CA ILE A 220 2.42 10.56 16.23
C ILE A 220 1.03 10.51 16.85
N ILE A 221 0.73 9.44 17.58
CA ILE A 221 -0.59 9.22 18.19
C ILE A 221 -0.92 10.32 19.21
N LYS A 222 0.03 10.71 20.07
CA LYS A 222 -0.14 11.84 20.99
C LYS A 222 -0.44 13.14 20.26
N GLY A 223 0.18 13.34 19.09
CA GLY A 223 -0.09 14.48 18.21
C GLY A 223 -1.57 14.61 17.83
N MET A 224 -2.29 13.48 17.72
CA MET A 224 -3.69 13.42 17.29
C MET A 224 -4.71 13.70 18.41
N ILE A 225 -4.31 13.70 19.68
CA ILE A 225 -5.26 13.87 20.81
C ILE A 225 -5.62 15.35 21.00
N LYS A 226 -6.93 15.65 21.09
CA LYS A 226 -7.45 17.01 21.27
C LYS A 226 -7.52 17.40 22.74
N GLY A 227 -6.56 18.20 23.19
CA GLY A 227 -6.51 18.70 24.56
C GLY A 227 -6.50 17.56 25.57
N ASN A 228 -7.39 17.61 26.56
CA ASN A 228 -7.53 16.58 27.59
C ASN A 228 -8.70 15.62 27.32
N SER A 229 -9.15 15.50 26.08
CA SER A 229 -10.28 14.64 25.71
C SER A 229 -9.86 13.17 25.71
N VAL A 230 -10.72 12.28 26.22
CA VAL A 230 -10.56 10.82 26.05
C VAL A 230 -11.01 10.45 24.63
N CYS A 231 -10.23 9.61 23.96
CA CYS A 231 -10.50 9.13 22.60
C CYS A 231 -9.88 7.74 22.38
N TYR A 232 -10.18 7.13 21.23
CA TYR A 232 -9.67 5.80 20.83
C TYR A 232 -8.15 5.67 20.96
N PHE A 233 -7.39 6.74 20.69
CA PHE A 233 -5.94 6.70 20.77
C PHE A 233 -5.39 6.41 22.17
N HIS A 234 -6.15 6.64 23.24
CA HIS A 234 -5.73 6.25 24.60
C HIS A 234 -5.62 4.74 24.75
N ARG A 235 -6.55 4.00 24.12
CA ARG A 235 -6.49 2.54 24.01
C ARG A 235 -5.22 2.11 23.26
N THR A 236 -4.92 2.75 22.13
CA THR A 236 -3.68 2.48 21.38
C THR A 236 -2.42 2.76 22.20
N LEU A 237 -2.35 3.90 22.88
CA LEU A 237 -1.20 4.27 23.73
C LEU A 237 -0.99 3.26 24.86
N ALA A 238 -2.06 2.79 25.51
CA ALA A 238 -1.95 1.77 26.55
C ALA A 238 -1.29 0.48 26.03
N MET A 239 -1.66 0.04 24.82
CA MET A 239 -1.08 -1.14 24.18
C MET A 239 0.39 -0.93 23.79
N MET A 240 0.74 0.22 23.21
CA MET A 240 2.13 0.51 22.83
C MET A 240 3.04 0.54 24.05
N HIS A 241 2.60 1.18 25.14
CA HIS A 241 3.38 1.22 26.38
C HIS A 241 3.52 -0.15 27.07
N LEU A 242 2.49 -1.01 26.99
CA LEU A 242 2.64 -2.39 27.45
C LEU A 242 3.68 -3.15 26.62
N GLN A 243 3.66 -2.98 25.29
CA GLN A 243 4.62 -3.63 24.42
C GLN A 243 6.05 -3.14 24.68
N THR A 244 6.24 -1.84 24.85
CA THR A 244 7.52 -1.26 25.29
C THR A 244 7.98 -1.83 26.63
N ALA A 245 7.05 -2.04 27.59
CA ALA A 245 7.39 -2.68 28.85
C ALA A 245 7.83 -4.14 28.69
N LEU A 246 7.18 -4.90 27.80
CA LEU A 246 7.59 -6.28 27.47
C LEU A 246 9.02 -6.29 26.90
N ASP A 247 9.34 -5.35 26.01
CA ASP A 247 10.67 -5.23 25.42
C ASP A 247 11.73 -4.90 26.48
N TYR A 248 11.45 -3.94 27.38
CA TYR A 248 12.34 -3.64 28.50
C TYR A 248 12.49 -4.82 29.48
N CYS A 249 11.42 -5.58 29.72
CA CYS A 249 11.47 -6.81 30.52
C CYS A 249 12.45 -7.82 29.92
N LEU A 250 12.40 -8.02 28.60
CA LEU A 250 13.27 -8.92 27.85
C LEU A 250 14.73 -8.41 27.80
N LEU A 251 14.93 -7.09 27.80
CA LEU A 251 16.24 -6.46 27.97
C LEU A 251 16.74 -6.45 29.43
N LYS A 252 15.94 -6.93 30.39
CA LYS A 252 16.21 -6.91 31.84
C LYS A 252 16.40 -5.49 32.41
N ASP A 253 15.82 -4.50 31.74
CA ASP A 253 15.79 -3.10 32.19
C ASP A 253 14.54 -2.87 33.05
N ARG A 254 14.70 -3.07 34.36
CA ARG A 254 13.59 -3.01 35.30
C ARG A 254 13.00 -1.61 35.46
N GLU A 255 13.83 -0.57 35.44
CA GLU A 255 13.39 0.81 35.67
C GLU A 255 12.47 1.27 34.55
N ASN A 256 12.92 1.11 33.30
CA ASN A 256 12.14 1.52 32.14
C ASN A 256 10.92 0.61 31.89
N MET A 257 11.01 -0.67 32.23
CA MET A 257 9.86 -1.58 32.25
C MET A 257 8.75 -1.07 33.19
N ILE A 258 9.09 -0.70 34.43
CA ILE A 258 8.11 -0.21 35.41
C ILE A 258 7.48 1.10 34.93
N SER A 259 8.32 2.06 34.49
CA SER A 259 7.84 3.34 33.95
C SER A 259 6.86 3.13 32.77
N SER A 260 7.17 2.21 31.87
CA SER A 260 6.30 1.88 30.73
C SER A 260 5.00 1.21 31.15
N LEU A 261 5.03 0.31 32.14
CA LEU A 261 3.82 -0.31 32.72
C LEU A 261 2.91 0.73 33.40
N GLU A 262 3.48 1.69 34.12
CA GLU A 262 2.70 2.76 34.75
C GLU A 262 1.98 3.62 33.71
N GLN A 263 2.66 3.98 32.61
CA GLN A 263 2.05 4.69 31.49
C GLN A 263 0.94 3.87 30.83
N ALA A 264 1.18 2.57 30.59
CA ALA A 264 0.17 1.66 30.03
C ALA A 264 -1.10 1.63 30.90
N LYS A 265 -0.93 1.49 32.23
CA LYS A 265 -2.03 1.51 33.20
C LYS A 265 -2.75 2.86 33.25
N GLN A 266 -2.02 3.96 33.18
CA GLN A 266 -2.61 5.30 33.19
C GLN A 266 -3.53 5.51 31.98
N TYR A 267 -3.06 5.18 30.78
CA TYR A 267 -3.85 5.27 29.56
C TYR A 267 -5.05 4.30 29.56
N ALA A 268 -4.84 3.07 30.04
CA ALA A 268 -5.91 2.08 30.19
C ALA A 268 -7.03 2.58 31.10
N LYS A 269 -6.69 3.10 32.29
CA LYS A 269 -7.67 3.65 33.24
C LYS A 269 -8.40 4.86 32.68
N LEU A 270 -7.69 5.73 31.96
CA LEU A 270 -8.29 6.91 31.35
C LEU A 270 -9.32 6.52 30.29
N PHE A 271 -8.99 5.56 29.43
CA PHE A 271 -9.94 5.03 28.44
C PHE A 271 -11.13 4.30 29.10
N ASP A 272 -10.86 3.39 30.03
CA ASP A 272 -11.89 2.59 30.71
C ASP A 272 -12.88 3.45 31.51
N SER A 273 -12.50 4.67 31.92
CA SER A 273 -13.38 5.61 32.62
C SER A 273 -14.48 6.21 31.73
N ASN A 274 -14.22 6.34 30.42
CA ASN A 274 -15.19 6.82 29.44
C ASN A 274 -14.83 6.29 28.04
N PRO A 275 -15.16 5.02 27.72
CA PRO A 275 -14.71 4.39 26.49
C PRO A 275 -15.27 5.06 25.23
N VAL A 276 -14.38 5.35 24.28
CA VAL A 276 -14.72 5.97 22.98
C VAL A 276 -14.20 5.05 21.86
N PHE A 277 -15.12 4.33 21.22
CA PHE A 277 -14.78 3.34 20.18
C PHE A 277 -14.78 3.90 18.75
N GLU A 278 -15.40 5.06 18.55
CA GLU A 278 -15.31 5.76 17.27
C GLU A 278 -14.13 6.72 17.23
N ILE A 279 -13.61 6.97 16.04
CA ILE A 279 -12.30 7.60 15.83
C ILE A 279 -12.32 9.12 16.10
N TYR A 280 -13.46 9.77 15.92
CA TYR A 280 -13.52 11.23 15.81
C TYR A 280 -13.63 11.96 17.15
N THR A 281 -14.34 11.42 18.14
CA THR A 281 -14.44 12.10 19.45
C THR A 281 -13.07 12.21 20.11
N GLY A 282 -12.71 13.44 20.49
CA GLY A 282 -11.46 13.72 21.18
C GLY A 282 -10.20 13.69 20.30
N THR A 283 -10.37 13.58 18.98
CA THR A 283 -9.28 13.58 17.99
C THR A 283 -9.17 14.94 17.30
N LYS A 284 -7.94 15.34 16.92
CA LYS A 284 -7.66 16.57 16.16
C LYS A 284 -7.96 16.38 14.67
N PHE A 285 -8.08 17.51 13.97
CA PHE A 285 -8.24 17.54 12.51
C PHE A 285 -9.46 16.75 12.02
N VAL A 286 -10.59 16.86 12.71
CA VAL A 286 -11.88 16.32 12.25
C VAL A 286 -12.78 17.49 11.88
N TYR A 287 -13.21 17.52 10.62
CA TYR A 287 -13.95 18.64 10.03
C TYR A 287 -15.23 18.20 9.30
N GLY A 288 -15.26 16.95 8.83
CA GLY A 288 -16.39 16.32 8.18
C GLY A 288 -17.57 16.03 9.11
N PRO A 289 -18.71 15.62 8.53
CA PRO A 289 -19.91 15.34 9.29
C PRO A 289 -19.71 14.18 10.27
N MET A 290 -20.11 14.41 11.53
CA MET A 290 -20.09 13.42 12.60
C MET A 290 -21.21 12.37 12.47
N SER A 291 -21.80 12.18 11.29
CA SER A 291 -22.84 11.18 11.03
C SER A 291 -22.27 9.78 10.82
N ASP A 292 -21.08 9.69 10.21
CA ASP A 292 -20.53 8.42 9.73
C ASP A 292 -19.57 7.75 10.73
N LYS A 293 -19.28 8.44 11.86
CA LYS A 293 -18.40 8.06 13.00
C LYS A 293 -17.79 6.66 12.85
N PRO A 294 -16.64 6.54 12.16
CA PRO A 294 -16.05 5.25 11.91
C PRO A 294 -15.64 4.63 13.24
N VAL A 295 -16.11 3.40 13.47
CA VAL A 295 -15.84 2.64 14.68
C VAL A 295 -14.61 1.78 14.46
N ALA A 296 -13.65 1.88 15.37
CA ALA A 296 -12.48 1.02 15.38
C ALA A 296 -12.72 -0.13 16.36
N TYR A 297 -12.38 -1.34 15.91
CA TYR A 297 -12.43 -2.56 16.70
C TYR A 297 -11.10 -3.30 16.58
N ASP A 298 -10.67 -3.88 17.70
CA ASP A 298 -9.59 -4.85 17.78
C ASP A 298 -10.08 -6.11 18.52
N ASP A 299 -9.29 -7.17 18.48
CA ASP A 299 -9.58 -8.47 19.10
C ASP A 299 -9.09 -8.58 20.55
N ILE A 300 -8.67 -7.46 21.17
CA ILE A 300 -7.94 -7.47 22.45
C ILE A 300 -8.81 -6.94 23.59
N GLY A 301 -9.10 -7.76 24.61
CA GLY A 301 -9.58 -7.27 25.91
C GLY A 301 -11.00 -6.68 25.97
N GLY A 302 -11.77 -6.74 24.88
CA GLY A 302 -13.16 -6.25 24.86
C GLY A 302 -13.26 -4.78 25.31
N VAL A 303 -14.21 -4.50 26.22
CA VAL A 303 -14.49 -3.12 26.69
C VAL A 303 -13.43 -2.58 27.66
N SER A 304 -12.76 -3.44 28.46
CA SER A 304 -11.76 -2.99 29.45
C SER A 304 -10.35 -3.24 28.97
N ILE A 305 -9.61 -2.16 28.74
CA ILE A 305 -8.20 -2.19 28.38
C ILE A 305 -7.38 -2.80 29.50
N LEU A 306 -7.67 -2.47 30.76
CA LEU A 306 -6.85 -2.96 31.88
C LEU A 306 -6.87 -4.49 31.99
N ASN A 307 -8.00 -5.12 31.69
CA ASN A 307 -8.10 -6.58 31.58
C ASN A 307 -7.39 -7.08 30.33
N GLY A 308 -7.56 -6.40 29.20
CA GLY A 308 -6.87 -6.70 27.94
C GLY A 308 -5.34 -6.73 28.07
N LEU A 309 -4.75 -5.79 28.80
CA LEU A 309 -3.30 -5.74 29.04
C LEU A 309 -2.80 -7.02 29.76
N GLN A 310 -3.56 -7.50 30.75
CA GLN A 310 -3.22 -8.76 31.45
C GLN A 310 -3.37 -9.97 30.53
N THR A 311 -4.41 -10.00 29.68
CA THR A 311 -4.59 -11.05 28.68
C THR A 311 -3.43 -11.11 27.69
N ILE A 312 -2.92 -9.96 27.24
CA ILE A 312 -1.73 -9.90 26.36
C ILE A 312 -0.51 -10.46 27.08
N ILE A 313 -0.24 -10.07 28.33
CA ILE A 313 0.92 -10.61 29.07
C ILE A 313 0.82 -12.14 29.16
N MET A 314 -0.37 -12.66 29.48
CA MET A 314 -0.62 -14.10 29.53
C MET A 314 -0.41 -14.79 28.18
N SER A 315 -0.79 -14.17 27.06
CA SER A 315 -0.57 -14.75 25.73
C SER A 315 0.92 -14.85 25.40
N TYR A 316 1.75 -13.90 25.81
CA TYR A 316 3.21 -13.98 25.67
C TYR A 316 3.81 -15.12 26.50
N VAL A 317 3.33 -15.32 27.73
CA VAL A 317 3.78 -16.44 28.60
C VAL A 317 3.42 -17.79 27.98
N GLN A 318 2.23 -17.89 27.40
CA GLN A 318 1.70 -19.13 26.81
C GLN A 318 2.17 -19.40 25.38
N SER A 319 2.73 -18.38 24.70
CA SER A 319 3.12 -18.51 23.29
C SER A 319 4.31 -19.45 23.12
N ASP A 320 4.16 -20.43 22.24
CA ASP A 320 5.24 -21.29 21.77
C ASP A 320 5.85 -20.78 20.46
N ASN A 321 5.24 -19.78 19.81
CA ASN A 321 5.67 -19.23 18.52
C ASN A 321 6.74 -18.12 18.61
N MET A 322 7.15 -17.74 19.82
CA MET A 322 8.02 -16.59 20.08
C MET A 322 9.43 -16.98 20.55
N ASP A 323 9.72 -18.29 20.67
CA ASP A 323 11.02 -18.83 21.09
C ASP A 323 11.58 -18.18 22.37
N PHE A 324 10.69 -17.87 23.32
CA PHE A 324 11.08 -17.39 24.64
C PHE A 324 11.56 -18.55 25.50
N ASP A 325 12.71 -18.38 26.14
CA ASP A 325 13.21 -19.33 27.12
C ASP A 325 12.38 -19.28 28.43
N LYS A 326 12.62 -20.26 29.31
CA LYS A 326 11.89 -20.36 30.59
C LYS A 326 12.08 -19.12 31.47
N SER A 327 13.27 -18.51 31.45
CA SER A 327 13.57 -17.31 32.24
C SER A 327 12.88 -16.06 31.69
N GLU A 328 12.80 -15.94 30.36
CA GLU A 328 12.06 -14.87 29.67
C GLU A 328 10.56 -14.99 30.01
N LYS A 329 9.96 -16.18 29.86
CA LYS A 329 8.56 -16.44 30.22
C LYS A 329 8.26 -16.14 31.70
N GLU A 330 9.16 -16.51 32.61
CA GLU A 330 9.01 -16.20 34.05
C GLU A 330 9.08 -14.69 34.31
N SER A 331 9.98 -13.97 33.63
CA SER A 331 10.13 -12.52 33.77
C SER A 331 8.90 -11.78 33.28
N ILE A 332 8.36 -12.19 32.12
CA ILE A 332 7.11 -11.66 31.57
C ILE A 332 5.94 -11.92 32.53
N SER A 333 5.82 -13.14 33.07
CA SER A 333 4.75 -13.50 34.01
C SER A 333 4.73 -12.60 35.27
N LYS A 334 5.90 -12.24 35.80
CA LYS A 334 6.03 -11.32 36.94
C LYS A 334 5.49 -9.90 36.65
N MET A 335 5.33 -9.51 35.38
CA MET A 335 4.70 -8.22 35.05
C MET A 335 3.23 -8.15 35.50
N LEU A 336 2.54 -9.29 35.62
CA LEU A 336 1.15 -9.36 36.10
C LEU A 336 1.00 -8.87 37.54
N ASP A 337 2.05 -8.98 38.37
CA ASP A 337 2.02 -8.52 39.75
C ASP A 337 1.87 -7.00 39.85
N TYR A 338 2.22 -6.26 38.79
CA TYR A 338 2.03 -4.81 38.73
C TYR A 338 0.60 -4.40 38.37
N PHE A 339 -0.30 -5.33 38.06
CA PHE A 339 -1.72 -5.05 37.79
C PHE A 339 -2.64 -5.34 38.99
N LYS A 340 -2.12 -6.02 40.02
CA LYS A 340 -2.76 -6.14 41.34
C LYS A 340 -2.68 -4.80 42.08
#